data_AF-A0A530C996-F1
#
_entry.id   AF-A0A530C996-F1
#
_cell.length_a   1.000
_cell.length_b   1.000
_cell.length_c   1.000
_cell.angle_alpha   90.00
_cell.angle_beta   90.00
_cell.angle_gamma   90.00
#
_symmetry.space_group_name_H-M   'P 1'
#
loop_
_entity.id
_entity.type
_entity.pdbx_description
1 polymer ?
#
loop_
_entity_poly.entity_id
_entity_poly.type
_entity_poly.pdbx_seq_one_letter_code
_entity_poly.pdbx_strand_id
1 'polypeptide(L)'
;MQTVFDGKSLITAKTIAAGLHRGKPERHGEAFEDARAELALILLTTQQQIELRKDPAEIVRRLLSVLNALRSRVHPDVWQALIPVAQNHAILQYFLQDPLTHWSFTKPRGYSGDAQLLDFIYCDPHVADDVANASEIGKALYSHTQNVPSCVAARERRDLLTRYVDETAARNGPEAEVLAIAAGHLREANRSTALAEGRLKRWVALDQDPQSVGLIARDFQGTAIEAVDGSVRTVLTRGHKLGKFDLIYASGLYDYLQHNVAVKLTKT
;
A
#
# COMPACT_ATOMS: atom_id res chain seq x y z
N MET A 1 -12.65 -21.91 -13.28
CA MET A 1 -11.96 -22.02 -11.98
C MET A 1 -12.79 -21.22 -10.97
N GLN A 2 -13.46 -21.89 -10.01
CA GLN A 2 -14.31 -21.21 -9.04
C GLN A 2 -13.45 -20.31 -8.14
N THR A 3 -13.66 -19.00 -8.25
CA THR A 3 -13.15 -18.01 -7.29
C THR A 3 -13.83 -18.26 -5.96
N VAL A 4 -13.07 -18.79 -5.00
CA VAL A 4 -13.53 -18.93 -3.62
C VAL A 4 -13.49 -17.53 -3.01
N PHE A 5 -14.67 -16.92 -2.89
CA PHE A 5 -14.88 -15.67 -2.15
C PHE A 5 -15.24 -16.04 -0.71
N ASP A 6 -14.62 -15.38 0.29
CA ASP A 6 -14.92 -15.58 1.72
C ASP A 6 -16.25 -14.94 2.16
N GLY A 7 -17.06 -14.50 1.20
CA GLY A 7 -18.37 -13.91 1.43
C GLY A 7 -18.36 -12.45 1.89
N LYS A 8 -17.21 -11.88 2.28
CA LYS A 8 -17.10 -10.49 2.78
C LYS A 8 -16.10 -9.64 2.01
N SER A 9 -14.99 -10.22 1.56
CA SER A 9 -13.91 -9.52 0.87
C SER A 9 -13.89 -9.79 -0.64
N LEU A 10 -13.80 -8.71 -1.42
CA LEU A 10 -13.51 -8.78 -2.86
C LEU A 10 -12.00 -8.79 -3.15
N ILE A 11 -11.19 -8.49 -2.14
CA ILE A 11 -9.73 -8.37 -2.22
C ILE A 11 -9.14 -9.43 -1.29
N THR A 12 -8.99 -10.64 -1.81
CA THR A 12 -8.20 -11.67 -1.12
C THR A 12 -6.78 -11.63 -1.64
N ALA A 13 -5.81 -12.07 -0.84
CA ALA A 13 -4.43 -12.29 -1.30
C ALA A 13 -4.37 -13.11 -2.61
N LYS A 14 -5.30 -14.07 -2.74
CA LYS A 14 -5.49 -14.91 -3.93
C LYS A 14 -6.04 -14.12 -5.13
N THR A 15 -6.94 -13.16 -4.92
CA THR A 15 -7.46 -12.25 -5.97
C THR A 15 -6.38 -11.32 -6.49
N ILE A 16 -5.54 -10.77 -5.61
CA ILE A 16 -4.37 -9.95 -5.98
C ILE A 16 -3.36 -10.80 -6.77
N ALA A 17 -3.07 -12.01 -6.28
CA ALA A 17 -2.15 -12.93 -6.93
C ALA A 17 -2.65 -13.46 -8.29
N ALA A 18 -3.98 -13.52 -8.50
CA ALA A 18 -4.59 -13.99 -9.75
C ALA A 18 -4.56 -12.92 -10.87
N GLY A 19 -4.47 -11.63 -10.53
CA GLY A 19 -4.33 -10.55 -11.51
C GLY A 19 -2.92 -10.44 -12.11
N LEU A 20 -1.92 -10.98 -11.41
CA LEU A 20 -0.54 -11.06 -11.89
C LEU A 20 -0.42 -12.29 -12.79
N HIS A 21 -0.40 -12.09 -14.11
CA HIS A 21 -0.15 -13.17 -15.08
C HIS A 21 1.06 -14.01 -14.66
N ARG A 22 0.87 -15.33 -14.59
CA ARG A 22 1.92 -16.32 -14.37
C ARG A 22 2.12 -17.10 -15.66
N GLY A 23 2.93 -16.59 -16.59
CA GLY A 23 3.44 -17.42 -17.65
C GLY A 23 4.53 -18.35 -17.12
N LYS A 24 4.69 -19.51 -17.76
CA LYS A 24 5.74 -20.46 -17.37
C LYS A 24 7.09 -19.97 -17.90
N PRO A 25 8.15 -19.90 -17.05
CA PRO A 25 9.49 -19.52 -17.48
C PRO A 25 10.11 -20.49 -18.50
N GLU A 26 9.56 -21.71 -18.63
CA GLU A 26 9.97 -22.75 -19.60
C GLU A 26 10.05 -22.26 -21.05
N ARG A 27 9.34 -21.18 -21.42
CA ARG A 27 9.40 -20.58 -22.76
C ARG A 27 10.55 -19.59 -22.98
N HIS A 28 11.32 -19.28 -21.95
CA HIS A 28 12.36 -18.25 -21.94
C HIS A 28 13.69 -18.75 -21.33
N GLY A 29 14.07 -20.01 -21.59
CA GLY A 29 15.22 -20.65 -20.94
C GLY A 29 16.52 -19.84 -21.01
N GLU A 30 16.99 -19.48 -22.20
CA GLU A 30 18.21 -18.69 -22.39
C GLU A 30 18.10 -17.29 -21.75
N ALA A 31 17.01 -16.58 -22.00
CA ALA A 31 16.78 -15.25 -21.42
C ALA A 31 16.70 -15.26 -19.88
N PHE A 32 16.19 -16.35 -19.29
CA PHE A 32 16.18 -16.54 -17.84
C PHE A 32 17.59 -16.77 -17.30
N GLU A 33 18.39 -17.62 -17.95
CA GLU A 33 19.77 -17.90 -17.52
C GLU A 33 20.66 -16.65 -17.60
N ASP A 34 20.54 -15.86 -18.68
CA ASP A 34 21.23 -14.57 -18.81
C ASP A 34 20.85 -13.59 -17.70
N ALA A 35 19.54 -13.43 -17.47
CA ALA A 35 19.04 -12.53 -16.43
C ALA A 35 19.37 -13.02 -15.02
N ARG A 36 19.46 -14.34 -14.81
CA ARG A 36 19.89 -14.96 -13.55
C ARG A 36 21.37 -14.70 -13.29
N ALA A 37 22.21 -14.79 -14.32
CA ALA A 37 23.64 -14.47 -14.21
C ALA A 37 23.84 -12.99 -13.89
N GLU A 38 23.10 -12.10 -14.56
CA GLU A 38 23.12 -10.66 -14.26
C GLU A 38 22.64 -10.36 -12.83
N LEU A 39 21.54 -10.98 -12.39
CA LEU A 39 21.06 -10.87 -11.01
C LEU A 39 22.13 -11.34 -10.01
N ALA A 40 22.82 -12.45 -10.27
CA ALA A 40 23.88 -12.93 -9.40
C ALA A 40 25.02 -11.91 -9.24
N LEU A 41 25.43 -11.23 -10.32
CA LEU A 41 26.42 -10.15 -10.26
C LEU A 41 25.93 -8.95 -9.46
N ILE A 42 24.66 -8.58 -9.61
CA ILE A 42 24.02 -7.51 -8.82
C ILE A 42 24.09 -7.87 -7.32
N LEU A 43 23.64 -9.07 -6.96
CA LEU A 43 23.58 -9.52 -5.56
C LEU A 43 24.97 -9.64 -4.93
N LEU A 44 25.96 -10.16 -5.67
CA LEU A 44 27.35 -10.24 -5.23
C LEU A 44 27.96 -8.86 -5.00
N THR A 45 27.72 -7.92 -5.93
CA THR A 45 28.20 -6.55 -5.80
C THR A 45 27.58 -5.89 -4.57
N THR A 46 26.28 -6.05 -4.34
CA THR A 46 25.62 -5.53 -3.14
C THR A 46 26.15 -6.16 -1.87
N GLN A 47 26.41 -7.47 -1.86
CA GLN A 47 27.02 -8.15 -0.72
C GLN A 47 28.40 -7.55 -0.39
N GLN A 48 29.25 -7.33 -1.38
CA GLN A 48 30.56 -6.69 -1.18
C GLN A 48 30.42 -5.26 -0.61
N GLN A 49 29.42 -4.49 -1.05
CA GLN A 49 29.18 -3.16 -0.47
C GLN A 49 28.77 -3.22 1.01
N ILE A 50 27.97 -4.23 1.39
CA ILE A 50 27.58 -4.49 2.78
C ILE A 50 28.81 -4.88 3.62
N GLU A 51 29.65 -5.80 3.11
CA GLU A 51 30.88 -6.25 3.78
C GLU A 51 31.88 -5.10 3.99
N LEU A 52 32.00 -4.21 3.00
CA LEU A 52 32.80 -2.98 3.08
C LEU A 52 32.17 -1.89 3.94
N ARG A 53 31.00 -2.14 4.56
CA ARG A 53 30.28 -1.20 5.44
C ARG A 53 30.05 0.16 4.79
N LYS A 54 29.69 0.17 3.50
CA LYS A 54 29.25 1.40 2.82
C LYS A 54 27.96 1.92 3.45
N ASP A 55 27.65 3.18 3.16
CA ASP A 55 26.41 3.81 3.61
C ASP A 55 25.16 3.00 3.18
N PRO A 56 24.29 2.57 4.11
CA PRO A 56 23.10 1.79 3.80
C PRO A 56 22.19 2.46 2.76
N ALA A 57 22.06 3.79 2.80
CA ALA A 57 21.25 4.54 1.85
C ALA A 57 21.85 4.47 0.43
N GLU A 58 23.17 4.58 0.28
CA GLU A 58 23.86 4.35 -0.99
C GLU A 58 23.64 2.91 -1.52
N ILE A 59 23.76 1.90 -0.65
CA ILE A 59 23.59 0.49 -1.00
C ILE A 59 22.19 0.24 -1.55
N VAL A 60 21.15 0.62 -0.80
CA VAL A 60 19.76 0.37 -1.21
C VAL A 60 19.40 1.17 -2.46
N ARG A 61 19.83 2.42 -2.58
CA ARG A 61 19.61 3.26 -3.77
C ARG A 61 20.19 2.61 -5.02
N ARG A 62 21.43 2.12 -4.92
CA ARG A 62 22.10 1.44 -6.05
C ARG A 62 21.39 0.14 -6.40
N LEU A 63 21.06 -0.69 -5.40
CA LEU A 63 20.36 -1.95 -5.61
C LEU A 63 19.00 -1.73 -6.30
N LEU A 64 18.19 -0.80 -5.79
CA LEU A 64 16.88 -0.47 -6.38
C LEU A 64 17.02 -0.03 -7.83
N SER A 65 18.01 0.81 -8.14
CA SER A 65 18.28 1.29 -9.50
C SER A 65 18.60 0.14 -10.46
N VAL A 66 19.54 -0.74 -10.09
CA VAL A 66 19.95 -1.85 -10.98
C VAL A 66 18.88 -2.95 -11.09
N LEU A 67 18.15 -3.24 -10.02
CA LEU A 67 17.01 -4.17 -10.08
C LEU A 67 15.88 -3.62 -10.96
N ASN A 68 15.59 -2.31 -10.89
CA ASN A 68 14.59 -1.71 -11.73
C ASN A 68 15.01 -1.69 -13.21
N ALA A 69 16.30 -1.46 -13.50
CA ALA A 69 16.84 -1.54 -14.85
C ALA A 69 16.81 -2.97 -15.43
N LEU A 70 17.07 -3.99 -14.60
CA LEU A 70 16.89 -5.38 -15.00
C LEU A 70 15.40 -5.68 -15.29
N ARG A 71 14.52 -5.32 -14.35
CA ARG A 71 13.06 -5.53 -14.46
C ARG A 71 12.47 -4.88 -15.70
N SER A 72 12.94 -3.70 -16.10
CA SER A 72 12.40 -2.99 -17.29
C SER A 72 12.83 -3.61 -18.61
N ARG A 73 13.91 -4.40 -18.62
CA ARG A 73 14.45 -5.03 -19.84
C ARG A 73 13.98 -6.48 -20.03
N VAL A 74 13.75 -7.22 -18.95
CA VAL A 74 13.36 -8.64 -19.05
C VAL A 74 11.86 -8.82 -19.23
N HIS A 75 11.45 -9.95 -19.80
CA HIS A 75 10.04 -10.32 -19.90
C HIS A 75 9.42 -10.48 -18.48
N PRO A 76 8.14 -10.10 -18.26
CA PRO A 76 7.49 -10.22 -16.95
C PRO A 76 7.58 -11.62 -16.32
N ASP A 77 7.46 -12.69 -17.12
CA ASP A 77 7.59 -14.07 -16.62
C ASP A 77 9.01 -14.40 -16.15
N VAL A 78 10.03 -13.85 -16.82
CA VAL A 78 11.44 -13.98 -16.40
C VAL A 78 11.63 -13.23 -15.08
N TRP A 79 11.14 -11.99 -14.97
CA TRP A 79 11.18 -11.25 -13.71
C TRP A 79 10.52 -12.01 -12.56
N GLN A 80 9.33 -12.58 -12.78
CA GLN A 80 8.64 -13.39 -11.77
C GLN A 80 9.46 -14.61 -11.33
N ALA A 81 10.13 -15.28 -12.27
CA ALA A 81 11.01 -16.41 -11.96
C ALA A 81 12.29 -16.01 -11.21
N LEU A 82 12.75 -14.77 -11.34
CA LEU A 82 13.94 -14.24 -10.64
C LEU A 82 13.65 -13.84 -9.19
N ILE A 83 12.41 -13.47 -8.84
CA ILE A 83 12.02 -13.09 -7.48
C ILE A 83 12.47 -14.11 -6.42
N PRO A 84 12.16 -15.42 -6.52
CA PRO A 84 12.61 -16.39 -5.52
C PRO A 84 14.14 -16.54 -5.49
N VAL A 85 14.84 -16.33 -6.61
CA VAL A 85 16.32 -16.36 -6.63
C VAL A 85 16.88 -15.22 -5.77
N ALA A 86 16.36 -14.00 -5.95
CA ALA A 86 16.76 -12.85 -5.13
C ALA A 86 16.38 -13.03 -3.65
N GLN A 87 15.18 -13.53 -3.36
CA GLN A 87 14.69 -13.74 -1.99
C GLN A 87 15.45 -14.83 -1.23
N ASN A 88 16.06 -15.80 -1.91
CA ASN A 88 16.88 -16.82 -1.26
C ASN A 88 18.33 -16.36 -0.99
N HIS A 89 18.71 -15.16 -1.42
CA HIS A 89 20.07 -14.64 -1.22
C HIS A 89 20.25 -14.10 0.21
N ALA A 90 21.44 -14.30 0.79
CA ALA A 90 21.74 -13.93 2.18
C ALA A 90 21.57 -12.44 2.48
N ILE A 91 21.80 -11.57 1.49
CA ILE A 91 21.63 -10.11 1.63
C ILE A 91 20.18 -9.71 1.94
N LEU A 92 19.18 -10.58 1.71
CA LEU A 92 17.79 -10.30 2.09
C LEU A 92 17.70 -9.94 3.58
N GLN A 93 18.43 -10.65 4.45
CA GLN A 93 18.43 -10.39 5.89
C GLN A 93 18.94 -8.99 6.24
N TYR A 94 19.84 -8.43 5.43
CA TYR A 94 20.30 -7.07 5.60
C TYR A 94 19.16 -6.06 5.33
N PHE A 95 18.42 -6.23 4.23
CA PHE A 95 17.32 -5.34 3.86
C PHE A 95 16.06 -5.52 4.72
N LEU A 96 15.83 -6.72 5.28
CA LEU A 96 14.74 -6.96 6.23
C LEU A 96 14.94 -6.29 7.60
N GLN A 97 16.06 -5.61 7.82
CA GLN A 97 16.19 -4.72 8.98
C GLN A 97 15.40 -3.41 8.80
N ASP A 98 15.14 -2.99 7.55
CA ASP A 98 14.24 -1.86 7.28
C ASP A 98 12.79 -2.25 7.64
N PRO A 99 12.14 -1.57 8.60
CA PRO A 99 10.79 -1.91 9.04
C PRO A 99 9.76 -1.84 7.90
N LEU A 100 9.89 -0.90 6.95
CA LEU A 100 8.99 -0.79 5.80
C LEU A 100 9.14 -2.02 4.88
N THR A 101 10.38 -2.38 4.57
CA THR A 101 10.69 -3.56 3.75
C THR A 101 10.26 -4.84 4.44
N HIS A 102 10.52 -4.97 5.74
CA HIS A 102 10.12 -6.11 6.56
C HIS A 102 8.60 -6.31 6.58
N TRP A 103 7.83 -5.24 6.81
CA TRP A 103 6.36 -5.29 6.81
C TRP A 103 5.83 -5.71 5.44
N SER A 104 6.37 -5.11 4.37
CA SER A 104 6.01 -5.44 2.98
C SER A 104 6.33 -6.89 2.61
N PHE A 105 7.42 -7.43 3.14
CA PHE A 105 7.84 -8.81 2.92
C PHE A 105 6.93 -9.81 3.64
N THR A 106 6.77 -9.63 4.96
CA THR A 106 6.04 -10.57 5.85
C THR A 106 4.54 -10.53 5.65
N LYS A 107 3.99 -9.37 5.25
CA LYS A 107 2.55 -9.11 5.06
C LYS A 107 1.73 -9.62 6.24
N PRO A 108 1.86 -9.03 7.44
CA PRO A 108 1.18 -9.51 8.65
C PRO A 108 -0.34 -9.62 8.50
N ARG A 109 -0.96 -8.76 7.67
CA ARG A 109 -2.40 -8.81 7.35
C ARG A 109 -2.77 -9.75 6.21
N GLY A 110 -1.80 -10.45 5.63
CA GLY A 110 -1.97 -11.45 4.58
C GLY A 110 -2.05 -10.89 3.15
N TYR A 111 -1.96 -9.58 2.95
CA TYR A 111 -1.98 -8.96 1.62
C TYR A 111 -1.00 -7.77 1.53
N SER A 112 -0.62 -7.39 0.31
CA SER A 112 0.27 -6.24 0.07
C SER A 112 -0.52 -4.94 0.15
N GLY A 113 0.09 -3.87 0.67
CA GLY A 113 -0.54 -2.55 0.68
C GLY A 113 -1.62 -2.39 1.74
N ASP A 114 -1.51 -3.12 2.85
CA ASP A 114 -2.37 -2.92 4.01
C ASP A 114 -2.19 -1.53 4.65
N ALA A 115 -3.13 -1.17 5.52
CA ALA A 115 -3.17 0.17 6.13
C ALA A 115 -1.93 0.46 7.00
N GLN A 116 -1.31 -0.55 7.60
CA GLN A 116 -0.12 -0.36 8.44
C GLN A 116 1.15 -0.21 7.60
N LEU A 117 1.24 -0.87 6.44
CA LEU A 117 2.28 -0.57 5.46
C LEU A 117 2.21 0.89 5.01
N LEU A 118 0.98 1.40 4.79
CA LEU A 118 0.77 2.80 4.47
C LEU A 118 1.20 3.74 5.60
N ASP A 119 1.07 3.34 6.87
CA ASP A 119 1.57 4.15 7.99
C ASP A 119 3.10 4.33 7.95
N PHE A 120 3.87 3.29 7.60
CA PHE A 120 5.31 3.45 7.31
C PHE A 120 5.55 4.39 6.13
N ILE A 121 4.79 4.24 5.04
CA ILE A 121 4.91 5.13 3.88
C ILE A 121 4.54 6.58 4.23
N TYR A 122 3.58 6.79 5.12
CA TYR A 122 3.12 8.10 5.56
C TYR A 122 4.00 8.73 6.63
N CYS A 123 4.97 7.96 7.16
CA CYS A 123 5.76 8.34 8.32
C CYS A 123 4.84 8.69 9.50
N ASP A 124 3.75 7.93 9.66
CA ASP A 124 2.71 8.22 10.65
C ASP A 124 3.24 7.96 12.07
N PRO A 125 2.88 8.78 13.06
CA PRO A 125 3.29 8.55 14.45
C PRO A 125 2.94 7.16 14.99
N HIS A 126 1.92 6.49 14.44
CA HIS A 126 1.52 5.16 14.90
C HIS A 126 2.59 4.07 14.72
N VAL A 127 3.52 4.25 13.77
CA VAL A 127 4.64 3.33 13.54
C VAL A 127 5.96 3.86 14.12
N ALA A 128 5.94 4.97 14.88
CA ALA A 128 7.15 5.57 15.42
C ALA A 128 7.93 4.60 16.33
N ASP A 129 7.22 3.83 17.16
CA ASP A 129 7.84 2.84 18.03
C ASP A 129 8.44 1.68 17.24
N ASP A 130 7.75 1.20 16.19
CA ASP A 130 8.28 0.17 15.29
C ASP A 130 9.58 0.63 14.62
N VAL A 131 9.64 1.89 14.17
CA VAL A 131 10.83 2.48 13.57
C VAL A 131 11.93 2.72 14.61
N ALA A 132 11.59 3.17 15.81
CA ALA A 132 12.55 3.42 16.88
C ALA A 132 13.23 2.11 17.36
N ASN A 133 12.47 1.01 17.35
CA ASN A 133 12.93 -0.32 17.72
C ASN A 133 13.70 -1.05 16.61
N ALA A 134 13.71 -0.51 15.37
CA ALA A 134 14.53 -1.06 14.30
C ALA A 134 16.03 -0.93 14.61
N SER A 135 16.86 -1.78 13.99
CA SER A 135 18.32 -1.66 14.13
C SER A 135 18.83 -0.35 13.51
N GLU A 136 20.05 0.07 13.85
CA GLU A 136 20.65 1.27 13.25
C GLU A 136 20.78 1.15 11.72
N ILE A 137 21.05 -0.05 11.20
CA ILE A 137 21.01 -0.33 9.76
C ILE A 137 19.58 -0.18 9.24
N GLY A 138 18.60 -0.74 9.94
CA GLY A 138 17.18 -0.65 9.59
C GLY A 138 16.68 0.79 9.49
N LYS A 139 16.99 1.63 10.48
CA LYS A 139 16.71 3.06 10.47
C LYS A 139 17.40 3.77 9.31
N ALA A 140 18.67 3.47 9.06
CA ALA A 140 19.42 4.06 7.95
C ALA A 140 18.82 3.69 6.59
N LEU A 141 18.42 2.42 6.39
CA LEU A 141 17.71 1.99 5.18
C LEU A 141 16.34 2.66 5.06
N TYR A 142 15.55 2.68 6.13
CA TYR A 142 14.23 3.30 6.17
C TYR A 142 14.27 4.79 5.82
N SER A 143 15.32 5.50 6.29
CA SER A 143 15.57 6.91 5.95
C SER A 143 15.56 7.17 4.43
N HIS A 144 15.98 6.17 3.65
CA HIS A 144 15.95 6.20 2.20
C HIS A 144 14.64 5.63 1.63
N THR A 145 14.22 4.43 2.06
CA THR A 145 13.08 3.72 1.46
C THR A 145 11.76 4.45 1.67
N GLN A 146 11.59 5.18 2.78
CA GLN A 146 10.41 6.03 2.98
C GLN A 146 10.36 7.23 2.02
N ASN A 147 11.48 7.57 1.35
CA ASN A 147 11.60 8.74 0.48
C ASN A 147 11.73 8.40 -1.01
N VAL A 148 11.53 7.13 -1.39
CA VAL A 148 11.46 6.76 -2.81
C VAL A 148 10.23 7.38 -3.49
N PRO A 149 10.24 7.59 -4.82
CA PRO A 149 9.17 8.29 -5.53
C PRO A 149 7.76 7.74 -5.29
N SER A 150 7.60 6.42 -5.15
CA SER A 150 6.29 5.81 -4.85
C SER A 150 5.76 6.16 -3.47
N CYS A 151 6.63 6.25 -2.47
CA CYS A 151 6.25 6.64 -1.11
C CYS A 151 5.87 8.13 -1.05
N VAL A 152 6.64 8.98 -1.75
CA VAL A 152 6.30 10.40 -1.92
C VAL A 152 4.94 10.56 -2.59
N ALA A 153 4.70 9.87 -3.71
CA ALA A 153 3.43 9.94 -4.42
C ALA A 153 2.24 9.48 -3.55
N ALA A 154 2.43 8.50 -2.67
CA ALA A 154 1.39 8.07 -1.74
C ALA A 154 1.05 9.16 -0.70
N ARG A 155 2.06 9.89 -0.19
CA ARG A 155 1.85 11.03 0.70
C ARG A 155 1.16 12.19 -0.02
N GLU A 156 1.58 12.51 -1.24
CA GLU A 156 0.92 13.52 -2.07
C GLU A 156 -0.56 13.17 -2.32
N ARG A 157 -0.88 11.89 -2.58
CA ARG A 157 -2.25 11.42 -2.72
C ARG A 157 -3.07 11.63 -1.45
N ARG A 158 -2.54 11.27 -0.28
CA ARG A 158 -3.19 11.51 1.02
C ARG A 158 -3.50 13.00 1.19
N ASP A 159 -2.52 13.85 0.89
CA ASP A 159 -2.63 15.30 1.07
C ASP A 159 -3.63 15.94 0.08
N LEU A 160 -3.73 15.40 -1.15
CA LEU A 160 -4.76 15.78 -2.10
C LEU A 160 -6.16 15.40 -1.62
N LEU A 161 -6.33 14.20 -1.07
CA LEU A 161 -7.62 13.77 -0.52
C LEU A 161 -8.05 14.64 0.66
N THR A 162 -7.13 14.96 1.58
CA THR A 162 -7.38 15.94 2.65
C THR A 162 -7.90 17.26 2.09
N ARG A 163 -7.24 17.79 1.04
CA ARG A 163 -7.65 19.05 0.41
C ARG A 163 -9.05 18.97 -0.20
N TYR A 164 -9.38 17.89 -0.90
CA TYR A 164 -10.72 17.73 -1.48
C TYR A 164 -11.82 17.66 -0.43
N VAL A 165 -11.54 17.08 0.74
CA VAL A 165 -12.45 17.10 1.88
C VAL A 165 -12.66 18.53 2.38
N ASP A 166 -11.57 19.26 2.63
CA ASP A 166 -11.64 20.62 3.15
C ASP A 166 -12.34 21.59 2.17
N GLU A 167 -12.08 21.45 0.87
CA GLU A 167 -12.75 22.19 -0.21
C GLU A 167 -14.25 21.84 -0.31
N THR A 168 -14.61 20.58 -0.07
CA THR A 168 -16.01 20.15 -0.05
C THR A 168 -16.75 20.75 1.13
N ALA A 169 -16.14 20.78 2.31
CA ALA A 169 -16.69 21.45 3.48
C ALA A 169 -16.83 22.97 3.26
N ALA A 170 -15.84 23.61 2.63
CA ALA A 170 -15.92 25.04 2.31
C ALA A 170 -17.05 25.36 1.33
N ARG A 171 -17.30 24.49 0.35
CA ARG A 171 -18.35 24.68 -0.67
C ARG A 171 -19.76 24.43 -0.15
N ASN A 172 -19.94 23.41 0.69
CA ASN A 172 -21.27 22.95 1.12
C ASN A 172 -21.64 23.39 2.54
N GLY A 173 -20.70 24.02 3.27
CA GLY A 173 -20.94 24.48 4.63
C GLY A 173 -21.08 23.33 5.63
N PRO A 174 -21.75 23.56 6.77
CA PRO A 174 -21.80 22.61 7.89
C PRO A 174 -22.53 21.31 7.57
N GLU A 175 -23.27 21.25 6.45
CA GLU A 175 -23.99 20.05 6.01
C GLU A 175 -23.13 19.09 5.18
N ALA A 176 -21.84 19.39 4.97
CA ALA A 176 -20.98 18.58 4.12
C ALA A 176 -20.85 17.13 4.60
N GLU A 177 -21.16 16.18 3.71
CA GLU A 177 -21.06 14.73 3.96
C GLU A 177 -20.03 14.08 3.02
N VAL A 178 -19.10 13.30 3.59
CA VAL A 178 -18.01 12.64 2.84
C VAL A 178 -18.06 11.13 3.02
N LEU A 179 -17.74 10.37 1.98
CA LEU A 179 -17.54 8.91 2.02
C LEU A 179 -16.15 8.52 1.51
N ALA A 180 -15.37 7.88 2.38
CA ALA A 180 -14.12 7.20 2.05
C ALA A 180 -14.37 5.70 1.91
N ILE A 181 -14.07 5.12 0.74
CA ILE A 181 -14.22 3.68 0.46
C ILE A 181 -12.85 3.01 0.50
N ALA A 182 -12.74 1.91 1.25
CA ALA A 182 -11.47 1.27 1.60
C ALA A 182 -10.54 2.27 2.31
N ALA A 183 -11.05 2.80 3.43
CA ALA A 183 -10.46 3.91 4.16
C ALA A 183 -9.09 3.59 4.79
N GLY A 184 -8.75 2.31 5.01
CA GLY A 184 -7.56 1.94 5.76
C GLY A 184 -7.59 2.56 7.16
N HIS A 185 -6.56 3.32 7.53
CA HIS A 185 -6.54 4.07 8.80
C HIS A 185 -7.01 5.53 8.66
N LEU A 186 -7.53 5.94 7.50
CA LEU A 186 -8.05 7.29 7.22
C LEU A 186 -7.05 8.42 7.58
N ARG A 187 -5.76 8.26 7.26
CA ARG A 187 -4.70 9.19 7.70
C ARG A 187 -4.82 10.60 7.11
N GLU A 188 -5.56 10.76 6.02
CA GLU A 188 -5.94 12.06 5.46
C GLU A 188 -6.78 12.90 6.43
N ALA A 189 -7.56 12.28 7.33
CA ALA A 189 -8.39 12.97 8.31
C ALA A 189 -7.55 13.70 9.37
N ASN A 190 -6.40 13.14 9.76
CA ASN A 190 -5.46 13.76 10.71
C ASN A 190 -4.92 15.12 10.24
N ARG A 191 -5.08 15.45 8.95
CA ARG A 191 -4.59 16.68 8.34
C ARG A 191 -5.72 17.63 7.90
N SER A 192 -6.99 17.23 8.05
CA SER A 192 -8.13 18.03 7.59
C SER A 192 -8.44 19.15 8.57
N THR A 193 -8.38 20.39 8.09
CA THR A 193 -8.81 21.55 8.86
C THR A 193 -10.32 21.54 9.06
N ALA A 194 -11.10 21.06 8.08
CA ALA A 194 -12.56 20.98 8.21
C ALA A 194 -13.01 20.03 9.31
N LEU A 195 -12.34 18.89 9.46
CA LEU A 195 -12.59 17.97 10.57
C LEU A 195 -12.22 18.60 11.91
N ALA A 196 -11.02 19.18 12.01
CA ALA A 196 -10.52 19.78 13.25
C ALA A 196 -11.41 20.93 13.76
N GLU A 197 -12.00 21.69 12.84
CA GLU A 197 -12.91 22.81 13.15
C GLU A 197 -14.39 22.41 13.25
N GLY A 198 -14.72 21.12 13.10
CA GLY A 198 -16.10 20.63 13.19
C GLY A 198 -17.01 21.12 12.05
N ARG A 199 -16.44 21.37 10.85
CA ARG A 199 -17.17 21.87 9.67
C ARG A 199 -17.75 20.76 8.78
N LEU A 200 -17.67 19.52 9.22
CA LEU A 200 -18.25 18.37 8.54
C LEU A 200 -19.45 17.89 9.35
N LYS A 201 -20.57 17.65 8.68
CA LYS A 201 -21.70 16.95 9.29
C LYS A 201 -21.35 15.50 9.56
N ARG A 202 -20.72 14.86 8.57
CA ARG A 202 -20.48 13.42 8.57
C ARG A 202 -19.35 13.04 7.62
N TRP A 203 -18.48 12.14 8.06
CA TRP A 203 -17.46 11.52 7.22
C TRP A 203 -17.45 10.01 7.45
N VAL A 204 -18.07 9.28 6.54
CA VAL A 204 -18.13 7.82 6.62
C VAL A 204 -16.83 7.22 6.11
N ALA A 205 -16.17 6.42 6.94
CA ALA A 205 -14.99 5.65 6.61
C ALA A 205 -15.36 4.16 6.51
N LEU A 206 -15.56 3.69 5.28
CA LEU A 206 -15.96 2.32 4.98
C LEU A 206 -14.72 1.45 4.74
N ASP A 207 -14.52 0.42 5.56
CA ASP A 207 -13.46 -0.56 5.34
C ASP A 207 -13.91 -1.99 5.70
N GLN A 208 -13.31 -2.97 5.04
CA GLN A 208 -13.58 -4.40 5.26
C GLN A 208 -12.66 -5.01 6.30
N ASP A 209 -11.52 -4.36 6.61
CA ASP A 209 -10.58 -4.82 7.61
C ASP A 209 -11.06 -4.37 9.00
N PRO A 210 -11.49 -5.31 9.87
CA PRO A 210 -12.01 -4.97 11.18
C PRO A 210 -10.96 -4.30 12.09
N GLN A 211 -9.67 -4.55 11.88
CA GLN A 211 -8.61 -3.87 12.64
C GLN A 211 -8.53 -2.39 12.27
N SER A 212 -8.64 -2.09 10.97
CA SER A 212 -8.67 -0.72 10.47
C SER A 212 -9.92 0.02 10.92
N VAL A 213 -11.10 -0.60 10.83
CA VAL A 213 -12.37 -0.03 11.34
C VAL A 213 -12.28 0.26 12.84
N GLY A 214 -11.76 -0.69 13.63
CA GLY A 214 -11.59 -0.51 15.08
C GLY A 214 -10.62 0.62 15.44
N LEU A 215 -9.54 0.77 14.67
CA LEU A 215 -8.58 1.85 14.85
C LEU A 215 -9.19 3.22 14.53
N ILE A 216 -9.92 3.35 13.42
CA ILE A 216 -10.63 4.60 13.07
C ILE A 216 -11.63 4.96 14.16
N ALA A 217 -12.44 4.00 14.61
CA ALA A 217 -13.45 4.23 15.65
C ALA A 217 -12.83 4.74 16.96
N ARG A 218 -11.66 4.22 17.33
CA ARG A 218 -10.89 4.66 18.50
C ARG A 218 -10.29 6.04 18.30
N ASP A 219 -9.57 6.25 17.20
CA ASP A 219 -8.74 7.45 16.98
C ASP A 219 -9.57 8.70 16.70
N PHE A 220 -10.76 8.55 16.11
CA PHE A 220 -11.64 9.65 15.74
C PHE A 220 -12.92 9.73 16.59
N GLN A 221 -12.92 9.11 17.77
CA GLN A 221 -14.05 9.16 18.69
C GLN A 221 -14.42 10.61 19.05
N GLY A 222 -15.71 10.95 18.94
CA GLY A 222 -16.22 12.29 19.26
C GLY A 222 -16.07 13.31 18.13
N THR A 223 -15.64 12.87 16.94
CA THR A 223 -15.62 13.69 15.72
C THR A 223 -16.80 13.34 14.79
N ALA A 224 -16.88 13.99 13.63
CA ALA A 224 -17.86 13.68 12.59
C ALA A 224 -17.57 12.36 11.82
N ILE A 225 -16.51 11.64 12.16
CA ILE A 225 -16.12 10.40 11.46
C ILE A 225 -16.92 9.20 11.97
N GLU A 226 -17.47 8.43 11.03
CA GLU A 226 -18.15 7.17 11.29
C GLU A 226 -17.38 6.01 10.66
N ALA A 227 -16.79 5.15 11.49
CA ALA A 227 -16.16 3.91 11.03
C ALA A 227 -17.23 2.86 10.75
N VAL A 228 -17.27 2.34 9.52
CA VAL A 228 -18.29 1.38 9.08
C VAL A 228 -17.62 0.13 8.51
N ASP A 229 -17.98 -1.03 9.06
CA ASP A 229 -17.64 -2.33 8.46
C ASP A 229 -18.41 -2.49 7.15
N GLY A 230 -17.67 -2.61 6.06
CA GLY A 230 -18.22 -3.07 4.80
C GLY A 230 -17.21 -3.05 3.65
N SER A 231 -17.58 -3.70 2.56
CA SER A 231 -16.73 -3.80 1.38
C SER A 231 -17.34 -3.06 0.19
N VAL A 232 -16.63 -3.06 -0.94
CA VAL A 232 -17.17 -2.59 -2.24
C VAL A 232 -18.50 -3.26 -2.58
N ARG A 233 -18.70 -4.51 -2.16
CA ARG A 233 -19.99 -5.19 -2.33
C ARG A 233 -21.10 -4.48 -1.56
N THR A 234 -20.82 -3.97 -0.36
CA THR A 234 -21.75 -3.16 0.43
C THR A 234 -22.16 -1.91 -0.35
N VAL A 235 -21.21 -1.21 -0.97
CA VAL A 235 -21.51 -0.04 -1.82
C VAL A 235 -22.41 -0.43 -3.01
N LEU A 236 -22.03 -1.48 -3.75
CA LEU A 236 -22.74 -1.94 -4.94
C LEU A 236 -24.14 -2.52 -4.68
N THR A 237 -24.39 -3.08 -3.49
CA THR A 237 -25.65 -3.77 -3.18
C THR A 237 -26.54 -3.02 -2.19
N ARG A 238 -25.95 -2.14 -1.38
CA ARG A 238 -26.60 -1.45 -0.26
C ARG A 238 -26.16 0.02 -0.16
N GLY A 239 -25.62 0.61 -1.23
CA GLY A 239 -25.18 2.01 -1.25
C GLY A 239 -26.26 3.00 -0.79
N HIS A 240 -27.53 2.74 -1.13
CA HIS A 240 -28.67 3.53 -0.64
C HIS A 240 -28.78 3.62 0.90
N LYS A 241 -28.22 2.65 1.64
CA LYS A 241 -28.21 2.66 3.11
C LYS A 241 -27.11 3.54 3.69
N LEU A 242 -26.07 3.85 2.93
CA LEU A 242 -24.98 4.73 3.38
C LEU A 242 -25.42 6.20 3.33
N GLY A 243 -26.31 6.55 2.41
CA GLY A 243 -26.85 7.90 2.24
C GLY A 243 -26.41 8.55 0.93
N LYS A 244 -26.48 9.89 0.89
CA LYS A 244 -25.92 10.72 -0.17
C LYS A 244 -24.73 11.47 0.40
N PHE A 245 -23.75 11.75 -0.46
CA PHE A 245 -22.50 12.40 -0.07
C PHE A 245 -22.16 13.47 -1.08
N ASP A 246 -21.49 14.52 -0.61
CA ASP A 246 -20.98 15.60 -1.45
C ASP A 246 -19.62 15.25 -2.07
N LEU A 247 -18.89 14.34 -1.43
CA LEU A 247 -17.63 13.77 -1.90
C LEU A 247 -17.59 12.28 -1.62
N ILE A 248 -17.29 11.48 -2.64
CA ILE A 248 -17.00 10.06 -2.51
C ILE A 248 -15.63 9.81 -3.13
N TYR A 249 -14.74 9.14 -2.40
CA TYR A 249 -13.42 8.79 -2.92
C TYR A 249 -12.96 7.40 -2.47
N ALA A 250 -11.97 6.87 -3.19
CA ALA A 250 -11.25 5.66 -2.82
C ALA A 250 -9.76 5.85 -3.13
N SER A 251 -8.89 5.65 -2.15
CA SER A 251 -7.48 6.06 -2.24
C SER A 251 -6.57 5.03 -2.96
N GLY A 252 -6.87 3.74 -2.82
CA GLY A 252 -6.11 2.63 -3.43
C GLY A 252 -6.96 1.42 -3.81
N LEU A 253 -8.28 1.53 -3.74
CA LEU A 253 -9.19 0.41 -3.96
C LEU A 253 -9.07 -0.20 -5.37
N TYR A 254 -8.97 0.65 -6.38
CA TYR A 254 -8.99 0.23 -7.79
C TYR A 254 -7.77 -0.61 -8.17
N ASP A 255 -6.67 -0.55 -7.40
CA ASP A 255 -5.46 -1.35 -7.62
C ASP A 255 -5.71 -2.86 -7.44
N TYR A 256 -6.79 -3.22 -6.74
CA TYR A 256 -7.11 -4.60 -6.37
C TYR A 256 -8.40 -5.13 -7.00
N LEU A 257 -9.19 -4.25 -7.62
CA LEU A 257 -10.47 -4.64 -8.19
C LEU A 257 -10.29 -5.40 -9.50
N GLN A 258 -11.03 -6.50 -9.62
CA GLN A 258 -11.22 -7.14 -10.91
C GLN A 258 -11.90 -6.15 -11.87
N HIS A 259 -11.49 -6.18 -13.14
CA HIS A 259 -11.91 -5.17 -14.13
C HIS A 259 -13.44 -4.98 -14.19
N ASN A 260 -14.21 -6.07 -14.16
CA ASN A 260 -15.68 -6.02 -14.17
C ASN A 260 -16.27 -5.37 -12.91
N VAL A 261 -15.66 -5.56 -11.74
CA VAL A 261 -16.07 -4.93 -10.47
C VAL A 261 -15.71 -3.45 -10.47
N ALA A 262 -14.52 -3.10 -10.94
CA ALA A 262 -14.10 -1.70 -11.10
C ALA A 262 -15.07 -0.94 -12.01
N VAL A 263 -15.36 -1.47 -13.19
CA VAL A 263 -16.32 -0.86 -14.14
C VAL A 263 -17.71 -0.70 -13.52
N LYS A 264 -18.17 -1.69 -12.75
CA LYS A 264 -19.49 -1.60 -12.09
C LYS A 264 -19.51 -0.53 -10.99
N LEU A 265 -18.44 -0.44 -10.20
CA LEU A 265 -18.31 0.57 -9.14
C LEU A 265 -18.28 1.99 -9.71
N THR A 266 -17.56 2.23 -10.81
CA THR A 266 -17.49 3.55 -11.45
C THR A 266 -18.83 4.03 -12.03
N LYS A 267 -19.75 3.10 -12.35
CA LYS A 267 -21.07 3.41 -12.91
C LYS A 267 -22.17 3.55 -11.86
N THR A 268 -21.86 3.31 -10.58
CA THR A 268 -22.82 3.39 -9.47
C THR A 268 -22.87 4.81 -8.93
#